data_AF-A0A0A2L2Y5-F1
#
_entry.id   AF-A0A0A2L2Y5-F1
#
_cell.length_a   1.000
_cell.length_b   1.000
_cell.length_c   1.000
_cell.angle_alpha   90.00
_cell.angle_beta   90.00
_cell.angle_gamma   90.00
#
_symmetry.space_group_name_H-M   'P 1'
#
loop_
_entity.id
_entity.type
_entity.pdbx_description
1 polymer ?
#
loop_
_entity_poly.entity_id
_entity_poly.type
_entity_poly.pdbx_seq_one_letter_code
_entity_poly.pdbx_strand_id
1 'polypeptide(L)'
;MTDPLQLYQKFGNPIFDAVVRVDRKPLPAGVPTHVVWPARIGIQSDQITPMHLPIMLSDFGSSYYPHKTRRTTAHTLPHLVAPEIFFLDKDKDEEGLSFPSEIWTLGCTIFEIIGSGGPFSTLGGGILQDQVSVLGKLPNPWWSQWESRAEFYNEDATIDITTGTPVQDGLEERYDWFVNAARRRSDMEKPGEDEKKAFLHMISMMLQYSPSDRVTIQDVVESEWMQKWALPAKAGIK
;
A
#
# COMPACT_ATOMS: atom_id res chain seq x y z
N MET A 1 15.16 9.86 -25.51
CA MET A 1 14.33 10.93 -26.11
C MET A 1 14.95 12.25 -25.77
N THR A 2 15.37 13.03 -26.76
CA THR A 2 15.95 14.38 -26.58
C THR A 2 15.17 15.47 -27.31
N ASP A 3 14.14 15.11 -28.09
CA ASP A 3 13.25 16.03 -28.80
C ASP A 3 11.90 16.16 -28.05
N PRO A 4 11.53 17.37 -27.56
CA PRO A 4 10.24 17.62 -26.91
C PRO A 4 9.02 17.24 -27.76
N LEU A 5 9.11 17.32 -29.09
CA LEU A 5 7.98 17.00 -29.97
C LEU A 5 7.61 15.51 -29.91
N GLN A 6 8.61 14.63 -29.73
CA GLN A 6 8.39 13.19 -29.58
C GLN A 6 7.65 12.87 -28.27
N LEU A 7 7.86 13.66 -27.21
CA LEU A 7 7.12 13.51 -25.95
C LEU A 7 5.64 13.82 -26.15
N TYR A 8 5.32 14.91 -26.85
CA TYR A 8 3.92 15.29 -27.11
C TYR A 8 3.22 14.33 -28.07
N GLN A 9 3.93 13.79 -29.07
CA GLN A 9 3.39 12.74 -29.93
C GLN A 9 3.04 11.48 -29.14
N LYS A 10 3.88 11.11 -28.15
CA LYS A 10 3.67 9.89 -27.36
C LYS A 10 2.64 10.07 -26.23
N PHE A 11 2.69 11.18 -25.51
CA PHE A 11 1.90 11.40 -24.29
C PHE A 11 0.75 12.39 -24.45
N GLY A 12 0.59 12.97 -25.65
CA GLY A 12 -0.38 14.02 -25.92
C GLY A 12 0.12 15.40 -25.50
N ASN A 13 -0.71 16.40 -25.75
CA ASN A 13 -0.45 17.77 -25.31
C ASN A 13 -0.53 17.89 -23.78
N PRO A 14 0.27 18.76 -23.15
CA PRO A 14 0.19 18.98 -21.72
C PRO A 14 -1.22 19.43 -21.31
N ILE A 15 -1.71 18.88 -20.20
CA ILE A 15 -2.96 19.28 -19.58
C ILE A 15 -2.63 20.32 -18.52
N PHE A 16 -3.30 21.46 -18.59
CA PHE A 16 -3.10 22.58 -17.68
C PHE A 16 -4.31 22.76 -16.78
N ASP A 17 -4.08 23.09 -15.52
CA ASP A 17 -5.11 23.61 -14.63
C ASP A 17 -4.71 24.99 -14.10
N ALA A 18 -5.68 25.90 -14.04
CA ALA A 18 -5.46 27.26 -13.55
C ALA A 18 -5.19 27.25 -12.04
N VAL A 19 -4.15 27.97 -11.63
CA VAL A 19 -3.92 28.27 -10.22
C VAL A 19 -4.87 29.39 -9.84
N VAL A 20 -5.83 29.10 -8.98
CA VAL A 20 -6.80 30.07 -8.48
C VAL A 20 -6.67 30.22 -6.97
N ARG A 21 -6.72 31.46 -6.50
CA ARG A 21 -6.79 31.71 -5.06
C ARG A 21 -8.16 31.30 -4.54
N VAL A 22 -8.20 30.75 -3.33
CA VAL A 22 -9.45 30.41 -2.63
C VAL A 22 -10.36 31.64 -2.51
N ASP A 23 -9.79 32.82 -2.27
CA ASP A 23 -10.51 34.09 -2.19
C ASP A 23 -10.81 34.75 -3.56
N ARG A 24 -10.47 34.07 -4.68
CA ARG A 24 -10.65 34.52 -6.07
C ARG A 24 -9.98 35.85 -6.43
N LYS A 25 -9.06 36.35 -5.61
CA LYS A 25 -8.29 37.57 -5.94
C LYS A 25 -7.21 37.28 -7.00
N PRO A 26 -6.60 38.32 -7.59
CA PRO A 26 -5.47 38.14 -8.49
C PRO A 26 -4.29 37.41 -7.83
N LEU A 27 -3.58 36.61 -8.62
CA LEU A 27 -2.34 35.97 -8.19
C LEU A 27 -1.26 37.04 -7.95
N PRO A 28 -0.45 36.91 -6.88
CA PRO A 28 0.73 37.75 -6.69
C PRO A 28 1.74 37.61 -7.83
N ALA A 29 2.58 38.62 -8.01
CA ALA A 29 3.70 38.54 -8.95
C ALA A 29 4.62 37.36 -8.58
N GLY A 30 5.02 36.58 -9.60
CA GLY A 30 5.90 35.42 -9.45
C GLY A 30 5.20 34.09 -9.17
N VAL A 31 3.87 34.09 -8.95
CA VAL A 31 3.10 32.84 -8.84
C VAL A 31 2.73 32.34 -10.24
N PRO A 32 3.01 31.08 -10.60
CA PRO A 32 2.56 30.49 -11.86
C PRO A 32 1.05 30.59 -12.02
N THR A 33 0.59 30.91 -13.22
CA THR A 33 -0.85 31.02 -13.52
C THR A 33 -1.52 29.66 -13.70
N HIS A 34 -0.74 28.63 -13.98
CA HIS A 34 -1.21 27.27 -14.23
C HIS A 34 -0.23 26.24 -13.68
N VAL A 35 -0.76 25.07 -13.35
CA VAL A 35 0.02 23.84 -13.14
C VAL A 35 -0.10 22.95 -14.37
N VAL A 36 0.91 22.12 -14.57
CA VAL A 36 0.91 21.11 -15.64
C VAL A 36 0.71 19.76 -14.97
N TRP A 37 -0.30 19.01 -15.42
CA TRP A 37 -0.51 17.65 -14.93
C TRP A 37 0.66 16.73 -15.33
N PRO A 38 1.11 15.85 -14.43
CA PRO A 38 2.17 14.90 -14.75
C PRO A 38 1.73 13.96 -15.87
N ALA A 39 2.62 13.74 -16.84
CA ALA A 39 2.42 12.70 -17.84
C ALA A 39 2.53 11.32 -17.18
N ARG A 40 1.59 10.41 -17.48
CA ARG A 40 1.70 9.01 -17.07
C ARG A 40 2.63 8.28 -18.04
N ILE A 41 3.87 8.07 -17.60
CA ILE A 41 4.95 7.46 -18.43
C ILE A 41 4.92 5.91 -18.35
N GLY A 42 4.09 5.35 -17.48
CA GLY A 42 3.96 3.90 -17.28
C GLY A 42 3.28 3.17 -18.45
N ILE A 43 3.53 1.87 -18.53
CA ILE A 43 2.86 0.93 -19.45
C ILE A 43 1.58 0.45 -18.75
N GLN A 44 0.47 0.33 -19.49
CA GLN A 44 -0.76 -0.24 -18.94
C GLN A 44 -0.54 -1.72 -18.61
N SER A 45 -1.16 -2.23 -17.54
CA SER A 45 -0.90 -3.59 -17.05
C SER A 45 -1.24 -4.68 -18.08
N ASP A 46 -2.27 -4.46 -18.91
CA ASP A 46 -2.69 -5.30 -20.03
C ASP A 46 -1.76 -5.22 -21.26
N GLN A 47 -0.87 -4.24 -21.30
CA GLN A 47 0.14 -4.05 -22.34
C GLN A 47 1.54 -4.53 -21.92
N ILE A 48 1.68 -5.09 -20.72
CA ILE A 48 2.93 -5.70 -20.27
C ILE A 48 3.16 -6.99 -21.09
N THR A 49 4.34 -7.13 -21.67
CA THR A 49 4.75 -8.26 -22.53
C THR A 49 6.03 -8.88 -21.96
N PRO A 50 6.45 -10.07 -22.43
CA PRO A 50 7.72 -10.67 -21.98
C PRO A 50 8.94 -9.75 -22.13
N MET A 51 8.93 -8.81 -23.09
CA MET A 51 10.01 -7.84 -23.30
C MET A 51 10.18 -6.83 -22.15
N HIS A 52 9.14 -6.65 -21.32
CA HIS A 52 9.17 -5.79 -20.15
C HIS A 52 9.62 -6.54 -18.88
N LEU A 53 9.95 -7.84 -18.99
CA LEU A 53 10.36 -8.71 -17.89
C LEU A 53 11.84 -9.11 -18.01
N PRO A 54 12.52 -9.41 -16.88
CA PRO A 54 12.00 -9.34 -15.51
C PRO A 54 11.88 -7.89 -15.00
N ILE A 55 10.88 -7.65 -14.14
CA ILE A 55 10.86 -6.44 -13.32
C ILE A 55 11.99 -6.50 -12.28
N MET A 56 12.60 -5.36 -12.00
CA MET A 56 13.67 -5.25 -11.02
C MET A 56 13.28 -4.23 -9.96
N LEU A 57 13.57 -4.55 -8.70
CA LEU A 57 13.54 -3.55 -7.63
C LEU A 57 14.69 -2.57 -7.85
N SER A 58 14.40 -1.28 -7.70
CA SER A 58 15.36 -0.20 -7.87
C SER A 58 15.29 0.76 -6.68
N ASP A 59 16.12 1.80 -6.72
CA ASP A 59 16.19 2.86 -5.70
C ASP A 59 16.54 2.33 -4.29
N PHE A 60 17.76 1.82 -4.17
CA PHE A 60 18.33 1.42 -2.88
C PHE A 60 18.89 2.62 -2.09
N GLY A 61 18.50 3.86 -2.41
CA GLY A 61 19.01 5.08 -1.76
C GLY A 61 18.67 5.17 -0.27
N SER A 62 17.63 4.46 0.17
CA SER A 62 17.25 4.33 1.58
C SER A 62 17.57 2.96 2.19
N SER A 63 18.23 2.05 1.48
CA SER A 63 18.53 0.71 2.01
C SER A 63 19.64 0.74 3.07
N TYR A 64 19.60 -0.22 3.99
CA TYR A 64 20.59 -0.37 5.05
C TYR A 64 20.66 -1.84 5.49
N TYR A 65 21.70 -2.18 6.24
CA TYR A 65 21.82 -3.50 6.87
C TYR A 65 21.29 -3.41 8.31
N PRO A 66 20.16 -4.05 8.67
CA PRO A 66 19.59 -3.93 10.01
C PRO A 66 20.56 -4.34 11.14
N HIS A 67 21.45 -5.31 10.87
CA HIS A 67 22.47 -5.76 11.81
C HIS A 67 23.65 -4.77 11.98
N LYS A 68 23.80 -3.76 11.11
CA LYS A 68 24.86 -2.74 11.19
C LYS A 68 24.35 -1.35 11.51
N THR A 69 23.10 -1.07 11.14
CA THR A 69 22.52 0.27 11.24
C THR A 69 21.12 0.15 11.81
N ARG A 70 20.94 0.68 13.01
CA ARG A 70 19.64 0.81 13.65
C ARG A 70 18.84 1.92 12.95
N ARG A 71 17.56 1.65 12.69
CA ARG A 71 16.61 2.65 12.20
C ARG A 71 15.29 2.58 12.94
N THR A 72 14.81 3.75 13.33
CA THR A 72 13.51 3.98 13.99
C THR A 72 12.63 4.92 13.18
N THR A 73 12.99 5.15 11.92
CA THR A 73 12.26 5.98 10.96
C THR A 73 12.15 5.23 9.64
N ALA A 74 10.94 5.10 9.11
CA ALA A 74 10.70 4.55 7.78
C ALA A 74 10.69 5.67 6.73
N HIS A 75 11.23 5.40 5.55
CA HIS A 75 11.07 6.24 4.36
C HIS A 75 10.05 5.67 3.37
N THR A 76 9.35 4.61 3.78
CA THR A 76 8.26 3.99 3.04
C THR A 76 7.07 4.96 2.95
N LEU A 77 6.28 4.87 1.89
CA LEU A 77 5.05 5.64 1.77
C LEU A 77 4.11 5.37 2.97
N PRO A 78 3.42 6.40 3.50
CA PRO A 78 2.65 6.26 4.74
C PRO A 78 1.59 5.15 4.74
N HIS A 79 0.97 4.80 3.61
CA HIS A 79 -0.04 3.75 3.53
C HIS A 79 0.54 2.32 3.43
N LEU A 80 1.84 2.20 3.20
CA LEU A 80 2.55 0.91 3.13
C LEU A 80 3.39 0.63 4.38
N VAL A 81 3.44 1.57 5.33
CA VAL A 81 4.33 1.47 6.49
C VAL A 81 3.84 0.44 7.50
N ALA A 82 4.77 -0.33 8.05
CA ALA A 82 4.49 -1.32 9.08
C ALA A 82 4.21 -0.64 10.44
N PRO A 83 3.25 -1.15 11.23
CA PRO A 83 2.74 -0.49 12.44
C PRO A 83 3.76 -0.32 13.56
N GLU A 84 4.74 -1.21 13.69
CA GLU A 84 5.78 -1.15 14.71
C GLU A 84 6.51 0.19 14.72
N ILE A 85 6.60 0.89 13.58
CA ILE A 85 7.29 2.18 13.47
C ILE A 85 6.75 3.23 14.45
N PHE A 86 5.47 3.14 14.81
CA PHE A 86 4.81 4.07 15.71
C PHE A 86 5.06 3.74 17.18
N PHE A 87 5.60 2.55 17.47
CA PHE A 87 5.75 2.01 18.82
C PHE A 87 7.19 1.63 19.17
N LEU A 88 8.15 1.80 18.25
CA LEU A 88 9.56 1.58 18.50
C LEU A 88 10.07 2.54 19.59
N ASP A 89 10.68 1.99 20.62
CA ASP A 89 11.38 2.77 21.64
C ASP A 89 12.71 3.27 21.08
N LYS A 90 12.85 4.60 20.96
CA LYS A 90 14.06 5.22 20.42
C LYS A 90 15.26 5.09 21.35
N ASP A 91 15.05 4.82 22.62
CA ASP A 91 16.11 4.73 23.63
C ASP A 91 16.58 3.29 23.87
N LYS A 92 15.90 2.28 23.30
CA LYS A 92 16.34 0.87 23.34
C LYS A 92 17.14 0.48 22.10
N ASP A 93 18.39 0.11 22.30
CA ASP A 93 19.31 -0.24 21.22
C ASP A 93 18.93 -1.52 20.45
N GLU A 94 18.16 -2.42 21.06
CA GLU A 94 17.72 -3.68 20.46
C GLU A 94 16.49 -3.52 19.55
N GLU A 95 15.75 -2.40 19.69
CA GLU A 95 14.52 -2.14 18.92
C GLU A 95 14.82 -1.31 17.66
N GLY A 96 14.41 -1.83 16.50
CA GLY A 96 14.55 -1.15 15.22
C GLY A 96 13.82 -1.87 14.08
N LEU A 97 13.60 -1.15 12.98
CA LEU A 97 13.06 -1.72 11.76
C LEU A 97 14.01 -2.77 11.18
N SER A 98 13.44 -3.88 10.73
CA SER A 98 14.17 -5.03 10.18
C SER A 98 13.37 -5.66 9.03
N PHE A 99 13.85 -6.79 8.51
CA PHE A 99 13.25 -7.47 7.36
C PHE A 99 11.74 -7.76 7.46
N PRO A 100 11.14 -8.05 8.64
CA PRO A 100 9.69 -8.22 8.72
C PRO A 100 8.87 -6.95 8.38
N SER A 101 9.44 -5.76 8.51
CA SER A 101 8.80 -4.51 8.07
C SER A 101 8.71 -4.43 6.54
N GLU A 102 9.68 -5.02 5.84
CA GLU A 102 9.66 -5.15 4.37
C GLU A 102 8.61 -6.18 3.92
N ILE A 103 8.37 -7.24 4.70
CA ILE A 103 7.28 -8.19 4.41
C ILE A 103 5.91 -7.52 4.47
N TRP A 104 5.69 -6.67 5.47
CA TRP A 104 4.46 -5.87 5.54
C TRP A 104 4.30 -4.97 4.31
N THR A 105 5.35 -4.22 3.97
CA THR A 105 5.38 -3.31 2.81
C THR A 105 5.12 -4.09 1.52
N LEU A 106 5.71 -5.28 1.38
CA LEU A 106 5.49 -6.17 0.24
C LEU A 106 4.03 -6.66 0.19
N GLY A 107 3.42 -7.02 1.32
CA GLY A 107 2.03 -7.43 1.39
C GLY A 107 1.07 -6.35 0.90
N CYS A 108 1.26 -5.11 1.38
CA CYS A 108 0.49 -3.96 0.89
C CYS A 108 0.71 -3.72 -0.62
N THR A 109 1.96 -3.80 -1.08
CA THR A 109 2.31 -3.58 -2.49
C THR A 109 1.71 -4.63 -3.42
N ILE A 110 1.76 -5.91 -3.03
CA ILE A 110 1.13 -7.00 -3.80
C ILE A 110 -0.38 -6.76 -3.91
N PHE A 111 -1.03 -6.39 -2.81
CA PHE A 111 -2.45 -6.07 -2.81
C PHE A 111 -2.76 -4.90 -3.74
N GLU A 112 -1.98 -3.82 -3.71
CA GLU A 112 -2.14 -2.68 -4.62
C GLU A 112 -2.03 -3.05 -6.09
N ILE A 113 -1.03 -3.86 -6.44
CA ILE A 113 -0.82 -4.34 -7.81
C ILE A 113 -2.05 -5.11 -8.31
N ILE A 114 -2.65 -5.94 -7.45
CA ILE A 114 -3.82 -6.76 -7.81
C ILE A 114 -5.13 -5.95 -7.79
N GLY A 115 -5.29 -5.04 -6.83
CA GLY A 115 -6.54 -4.32 -6.56
C GLY A 115 -6.68 -2.95 -7.19
N SER A 116 -5.62 -2.39 -7.79
CA SER A 116 -5.58 -0.96 -8.16
C SER A 116 -5.84 -0.01 -6.98
N GLY A 117 -5.56 -0.48 -5.76
CA GLY A 117 -5.73 0.19 -4.49
C GLY A 117 -5.29 -0.72 -3.34
N GLY A 118 -4.83 -0.14 -2.24
CA GLY A 118 -4.17 -0.86 -1.17
C GLY A 118 -5.10 -1.33 -0.06
N PRO A 119 -4.59 -2.17 0.86
CA PRO A 119 -5.38 -2.62 2.01
C PRO A 119 -5.64 -1.48 2.98
N PHE A 120 -4.76 -0.47 3.00
CA PHE A 120 -4.82 0.66 3.93
C PHE A 120 -4.82 2.02 3.23
N SER A 121 -5.38 3.01 3.91
CA SER A 121 -5.46 4.41 3.51
C SER A 121 -4.95 5.33 4.61
N THR A 122 -4.37 6.46 4.23
CA THR A 122 -3.99 7.52 5.17
C THR A 122 -5.06 8.59 5.31
N LEU A 123 -6.22 8.42 4.65
CA LEU A 123 -7.35 9.33 4.75
C LEU A 123 -8.05 9.16 6.11
N GLY A 124 -8.74 10.20 6.56
CA GLY A 124 -9.41 10.19 7.87
C GLY A 124 -8.44 10.46 9.03
N GLY A 125 -8.54 9.70 10.11
CA GLY A 125 -7.76 9.81 11.34
C GLY A 125 -6.35 9.22 11.28
N GLY A 126 -5.90 8.80 10.09
CA GLY A 126 -4.53 8.38 9.83
C GLY A 126 -4.36 6.87 9.71
N ILE A 127 -3.12 6.44 9.43
CA ILE A 127 -2.84 5.07 9.02
C ILE A 127 -3.13 4.01 10.10
N LEU A 128 -2.87 4.31 11.38
CA LEU A 128 -3.14 3.37 12.47
C LEU A 128 -4.64 3.12 12.64
N GLN A 129 -5.48 4.14 12.43
CA GLN A 129 -6.92 3.98 12.41
C GLN A 129 -7.32 2.99 11.32
N ASP A 130 -6.91 3.23 10.07
CA ASP A 130 -7.32 2.37 8.96
C ASP A 130 -6.79 0.93 9.11
N GLN A 131 -5.57 0.77 9.61
CA GLN A 131 -5.00 -0.55 9.93
C GLN A 131 -5.83 -1.30 10.98
N VAL A 132 -6.29 -0.62 12.04
CA VAL A 132 -7.16 -1.22 13.08
C VAL A 132 -8.55 -1.50 12.54
N SER A 133 -9.07 -0.62 11.69
CA SER A 133 -10.35 -0.86 11.00
C SER A 133 -10.31 -2.21 10.27
N VAL A 134 -9.25 -2.45 9.49
CA VAL A 134 -9.14 -3.61 8.58
C VAL A 134 -8.65 -4.90 9.25
N LEU A 135 -7.74 -4.82 10.22
CA LEU A 135 -7.11 -6.00 10.85
C LEU A 135 -7.59 -6.26 12.28
N GLY A 136 -8.38 -5.35 12.85
CA GLY A 136 -8.84 -5.41 14.23
C GLY A 136 -7.84 -4.80 15.22
N LYS A 137 -8.07 -5.09 16.51
CA LYS A 137 -7.36 -4.47 17.62
C LYS A 137 -5.84 -4.72 17.59
N LEU A 138 -5.04 -3.66 17.81
CA LEU A 138 -3.59 -3.79 18.01
C LEU A 138 -3.27 -4.68 19.22
N PRO A 139 -2.16 -5.43 19.21
CA PRO A 139 -1.70 -6.13 20.40
C PRO A 139 -1.26 -5.13 21.49
N ASN A 140 -1.33 -5.57 22.75
CA ASN A 140 -0.67 -4.82 23.83
C ASN A 140 0.85 -5.01 23.76
N PRO A 141 1.67 -3.98 24.09
CA PRO A 141 1.28 -2.71 24.70
C PRO A 141 0.86 -1.61 23.71
N TRP A 142 0.95 -1.84 22.40
CA TRP A 142 0.71 -0.82 21.36
C TRP A 142 -0.68 -0.21 21.44
N TRP A 143 -1.70 -1.05 21.68
CA TRP A 143 -3.07 -0.56 21.90
C TRP A 143 -3.15 0.42 23.07
N SER A 144 -2.51 0.12 24.20
CA SER A 144 -2.51 1.02 25.36
C SER A 144 -1.68 2.29 25.13
N GLN A 145 -0.65 2.24 24.29
CA GLN A 145 0.22 3.38 23.97
C GLN A 145 -0.42 4.35 22.96
N TRP A 146 -1.33 3.88 22.11
CA TRP A 146 -1.99 4.73 21.12
C TRP A 146 -3.17 5.49 21.76
N GLU A 147 -2.90 6.59 22.45
CA GLU A 147 -3.92 7.36 23.20
C GLU A 147 -5.07 7.87 22.32
N SER A 148 -4.77 8.37 21.12
CA SER A 148 -5.79 8.92 20.21
C SER A 148 -6.74 7.85 19.62
N ARG A 149 -6.48 6.56 19.86
CA ARG A 149 -7.44 5.49 19.49
C ARG A 149 -8.83 5.72 20.07
N ALA A 150 -8.92 6.35 21.24
CA ALA A 150 -10.17 6.60 21.95
C ALA A 150 -11.05 7.64 21.24
N GLU A 151 -10.55 8.30 20.20
CA GLU A 151 -11.33 9.17 19.30
C GLU A 151 -12.03 8.38 18.18
N PHE A 152 -11.61 7.14 17.94
CA PHE A 152 -12.06 6.31 16.81
C PHE A 152 -12.75 5.02 17.24
N TYR A 153 -12.30 4.41 18.33
CA TYR A 153 -12.71 3.06 18.72
C TYR A 153 -13.08 2.95 20.20
N ASN A 154 -13.97 2.01 20.49
CA ASN A 154 -14.15 1.50 21.84
C ASN A 154 -12.95 0.63 22.29
N GLU A 155 -12.93 0.21 23.55
CA GLU A 155 -11.75 -0.42 24.16
C GLU A 155 -11.32 -1.74 23.52
N ASP A 156 -12.24 -2.47 22.90
CA ASP A 156 -12.03 -3.74 22.19
C ASP A 156 -11.91 -3.59 20.67
N ALA A 157 -11.95 -2.36 20.13
CA ALA A 157 -11.89 -2.05 18.70
C ALA A 157 -13.01 -2.72 17.86
N THR A 158 -14.17 -2.95 18.46
CA THR A 158 -15.33 -3.57 17.80
C THR A 158 -16.34 -2.54 17.28
N ILE A 159 -16.33 -1.33 17.81
CA ILE A 159 -17.23 -0.24 17.45
C ILE A 159 -16.42 0.97 17.01
N ASP A 160 -16.75 1.49 15.83
CA ASP A 160 -16.33 2.83 15.40
C ASP A 160 -17.20 3.85 16.14
N ILE A 161 -16.60 4.64 17.01
CA ILE A 161 -17.35 5.60 17.84
C ILE A 161 -17.79 6.83 17.06
N THR A 162 -17.18 7.11 15.90
CA THR A 162 -17.53 8.24 15.05
C THR A 162 -18.84 7.99 14.31
N THR A 163 -19.12 6.72 13.98
CA THR A 163 -20.36 6.29 13.32
C THR A 163 -21.36 5.64 14.30
N GLY A 164 -20.87 5.13 15.43
CA GLY A 164 -21.65 4.35 16.38
C GLY A 164 -21.99 2.93 15.90
N THR A 165 -21.26 2.40 14.90
CA THR A 165 -21.54 1.11 14.28
C THR A 165 -20.41 0.11 14.50
N PRO A 166 -20.68 -1.21 14.36
CA PRO A 166 -19.61 -2.20 14.30
C PRO A 166 -18.58 -1.84 13.24
N VAL A 167 -17.31 -2.12 13.52
CA VAL A 167 -16.25 -2.06 12.52
C VAL A 167 -16.54 -3.15 11.48
N GLN A 168 -16.61 -2.75 10.21
CA GLN A 168 -16.96 -3.63 9.08
C GLN A 168 -15.89 -3.66 7.98
N ASP A 169 -14.82 -2.86 8.09
CA ASP A 169 -13.72 -2.94 7.15
C ASP A 169 -12.90 -4.20 7.45
N GLY A 170 -12.69 -5.05 6.46
CA GLY A 170 -11.83 -6.22 6.59
C GLY A 170 -11.04 -6.43 5.30
N LEU A 171 -10.03 -7.31 5.34
CA LEU A 171 -9.24 -7.61 4.15
C LEU A 171 -10.11 -8.14 3.00
N GLU A 172 -11.17 -8.89 3.31
CA GLU A 172 -12.11 -9.39 2.31
C GLU A 172 -12.94 -8.28 1.69
N GLU A 173 -13.46 -7.34 2.48
CA GLU A 173 -14.21 -6.17 2.02
C GLU A 173 -13.31 -5.25 1.18
N ARG A 174 -12.06 -5.05 1.60
CA ARG A 174 -11.04 -4.33 0.81
C ARG A 174 -10.79 -5.03 -0.53
N TYR A 175 -10.71 -6.35 -0.54
CA TYR A 175 -10.51 -7.13 -1.76
C TYR A 175 -11.69 -6.97 -2.70
N ASP A 176 -12.91 -7.06 -2.20
CA ASP A 176 -14.11 -6.90 -3.01
C ASP A 176 -14.24 -5.47 -3.57
N TRP A 177 -13.85 -4.47 -2.79
CA TRP A 177 -13.89 -3.09 -3.23
C TRP A 177 -12.81 -2.77 -4.28
N PHE A 178 -11.57 -3.18 -4.04
CA PHE A 178 -10.46 -2.81 -4.92
C PHE A 178 -10.32 -3.80 -6.08
N VAL A 179 -10.19 -5.09 -5.79
CA VAL A 179 -9.95 -6.12 -6.81
C VAL A 179 -11.21 -6.37 -7.64
N ASN A 180 -12.33 -6.73 -7.00
CA ASN A 180 -13.53 -7.10 -7.75
C ASN A 180 -14.17 -5.91 -8.47
N ALA A 181 -14.18 -4.71 -7.87
CA ALA A 181 -14.71 -3.53 -8.56
C ALA A 181 -13.79 -3.04 -9.69
N ALA A 182 -12.46 -3.09 -9.54
CA ALA A 182 -11.55 -2.77 -10.64
C ALA A 182 -11.75 -3.72 -11.82
N ARG A 183 -11.81 -5.03 -11.57
CA ARG A 183 -12.04 -6.04 -12.63
C ARG A 183 -13.38 -5.87 -13.31
N ARG A 184 -14.46 -5.60 -12.55
CA ARG A 184 -15.78 -5.27 -13.13
C ARG A 184 -15.73 -4.04 -14.03
N ARG A 185 -15.03 -2.97 -13.61
CA ARG A 185 -14.89 -1.74 -14.42
C ARG A 185 -14.10 -1.98 -15.72
N SER A 186 -13.26 -3.01 -15.75
CA SER A 186 -12.46 -3.40 -16.90
C SER A 186 -13.03 -4.60 -17.67
N ASP A 187 -14.28 -5.01 -17.40
CA ASP A 187 -14.94 -6.18 -18.03
C ASP A 187 -14.12 -7.49 -17.92
N MET A 188 -13.43 -7.66 -16.79
CA MET A 188 -12.63 -8.84 -16.49
C MET A 188 -13.42 -9.80 -15.59
N GLU A 189 -13.22 -11.11 -15.82
CA GLU A 189 -13.76 -12.14 -14.94
C GLU A 189 -13.24 -12.00 -13.51
N LYS A 190 -14.11 -12.26 -12.53
CA LYS A 190 -13.73 -12.28 -11.12
C LYS A 190 -12.80 -13.48 -10.84
N PRO A 191 -11.83 -13.32 -9.94
CA PRO A 191 -11.06 -14.45 -9.43
C PRO A 191 -12.00 -15.49 -8.82
N GLY A 192 -11.64 -16.77 -8.95
CA GLY A 192 -12.39 -17.84 -8.30
C GLY A 192 -12.31 -17.72 -6.78
N GLU A 193 -13.32 -18.23 -6.07
CA GLU A 193 -13.36 -18.14 -4.59
C GLU A 193 -12.14 -18.81 -3.93
N ASP A 194 -11.64 -19.90 -4.50
CA ASP A 194 -10.42 -20.57 -4.00
C ASP A 194 -9.17 -19.67 -4.14
N GLU A 195 -9.06 -18.93 -5.25
CA GLU A 195 -7.97 -17.99 -5.47
C GLU A 195 -8.06 -16.82 -4.50
N LYS A 196 -9.25 -16.23 -4.35
CA LYS A 196 -9.51 -15.14 -3.40
C LYS A 196 -9.13 -15.56 -1.99
N LYS A 197 -9.58 -16.75 -1.55
CA LYS A 197 -9.27 -17.27 -0.22
C LYS A 197 -7.76 -17.50 -0.01
N ALA A 198 -7.08 -18.11 -0.98
CA ALA A 198 -5.64 -18.34 -0.91
C ALA A 198 -4.86 -17.01 -0.88
N PHE A 199 -5.29 -16.03 -1.68
CA PHE A 199 -4.70 -14.70 -1.72
C PHE A 199 -4.85 -13.98 -0.37
N LEU A 200 -6.09 -13.90 0.15
CA LEU A 200 -6.39 -13.27 1.43
C LEU A 200 -5.62 -13.93 2.57
N HIS A 201 -5.49 -15.26 2.56
CA HIS A 201 -4.70 -15.98 3.56
C HIS A 201 -3.21 -15.63 3.49
N MET A 202 -2.62 -15.56 2.29
CA MET A 202 -1.23 -15.12 2.12
C MET A 202 -1.05 -13.70 2.64
N ILE A 203 -1.92 -12.77 2.25
CA ILE A 203 -1.86 -11.36 2.69
C ILE A 203 -2.02 -11.26 4.22
N SER A 204 -2.95 -12.00 4.82
CA SER A 204 -3.17 -11.96 6.28
C SER A 204 -1.94 -12.40 7.06
N MET A 205 -1.18 -13.37 6.55
CA MET A 205 0.06 -13.81 7.18
C MET A 205 1.18 -12.76 7.08
N MET A 206 1.21 -11.98 5.99
CA MET A 206 2.19 -10.89 5.80
C MET A 206 1.86 -9.65 6.64
N LEU A 207 0.57 -9.39 6.87
CA LEU A 207 0.04 -8.22 7.58
C LEU A 207 -0.24 -8.49 9.06
N GLN A 208 0.59 -9.32 9.72
CA GLN A 208 0.53 -9.47 11.18
C GLN A 208 1.11 -8.24 11.88
N TYR A 209 0.49 -7.79 12.97
CA TYR A 209 0.97 -6.62 13.71
C TYR A 209 2.39 -6.82 14.24
N SER A 210 2.63 -7.92 14.95
CA SER A 210 3.96 -8.22 15.48
C SER A 210 4.93 -8.63 14.37
N PRO A 211 6.13 -8.02 14.31
CA PRO A 211 7.18 -8.44 13.37
C PRO A 211 7.57 -9.91 13.51
N SER A 212 7.49 -10.49 14.71
CA SER A 212 7.84 -11.90 14.97
C SER A 212 6.84 -12.89 14.37
N ASP A 213 5.60 -12.46 14.19
CA ASP A 213 4.49 -13.32 13.78
C ASP A 213 4.28 -13.24 12.27
N ARG A 214 4.98 -12.31 11.59
CA ARG A 214 4.97 -12.22 10.13
C ARG A 214 5.75 -13.37 9.53
N VAL A 215 5.18 -13.92 8.46
CA VAL A 215 5.84 -14.92 7.63
C VAL A 215 7.13 -14.41 7.01
N THR A 216 8.04 -15.33 6.72
CA THR A 216 9.24 -15.03 5.95
C THR A 216 8.93 -14.96 4.45
N ILE A 217 9.88 -14.46 3.66
CA ILE A 217 9.75 -14.49 2.20
C ILE A 217 9.66 -15.91 1.64
N GLN A 218 10.28 -16.89 2.30
CA GLN A 218 10.21 -18.29 1.87
C GLN A 218 8.78 -18.81 2.02
N ASP A 219 8.17 -18.58 3.18
CA ASP A 219 6.78 -18.95 3.45
C ASP A 219 5.81 -18.28 2.47
N VAL A 220 6.05 -17.00 2.10
CA VAL A 220 5.25 -16.29 1.09
C VAL A 220 5.35 -16.98 -0.26
N VAL A 221 6.56 -17.31 -0.71
CA VAL A 221 6.78 -18.00 -2.00
C VAL A 221 6.17 -19.40 -1.99
N GLU A 222 6.20 -20.10 -0.87
CA GLU A 222 5.62 -21.44 -0.69
C GLU A 222 4.10 -21.42 -0.45
N SER A 223 3.51 -20.24 -0.24
CA SER A 223 2.07 -20.10 -0.01
C SER A 223 1.24 -20.69 -1.15
N GLU A 224 0.04 -21.15 -0.79
CA GLU A 224 -0.88 -21.77 -1.74
C GLU A 224 -1.16 -20.86 -2.95
N TRP A 225 -1.35 -19.55 -2.71
CA TRP A 225 -1.62 -18.59 -3.78
C TRP A 225 -0.46 -18.50 -4.78
N MET A 226 0.77 -18.39 -4.27
CA MET A 226 1.97 -18.32 -5.11
C MET A 226 2.17 -19.59 -5.92
N GLN A 227 1.98 -20.77 -5.31
CA GLN A 227 2.24 -22.06 -5.96
C GLN A 227 1.18 -22.43 -7.01
N LYS A 228 -0.10 -22.16 -6.73
CA LYS A 228 -1.20 -22.58 -7.62
C LYS A 228 -1.57 -21.54 -8.69
N TRP A 229 -1.38 -20.24 -8.42
CA TRP A 229 -1.79 -19.17 -9.35
C TRP A 229 -0.61 -18.35 -9.86
N ALA A 230 0.19 -17.74 -8.98
CA ALA A 230 1.19 -16.74 -9.41
C ALA A 230 2.36 -17.32 -10.21
N LEU A 231 3.02 -18.38 -9.69
CA LEU A 231 4.17 -19.00 -10.34
C LEU A 231 3.80 -19.71 -11.66
N PRO A 232 2.68 -20.47 -11.74
CA PRO A 232 2.23 -21.04 -13.02
C PRO A 232 1.92 -19.97 -14.06
N ALA A 233 1.30 -18.86 -13.67
CA ALA A 233 1.02 -17.73 -14.57
C ALA A 233 2.32 -17.16 -15.16
N LYS A 234 3.38 -17.02 -14.35
CA LYS A 234 4.71 -16.59 -14.83
C LYS A 234 5.29 -17.54 -15.87
N ALA A 235 5.16 -18.86 -15.71
CA ALA A 235 5.68 -19.84 -16.65
C ALA A 235 4.97 -19.82 -18.02
N GLY A 236 3.73 -19.32 -18.07
CA GLY A 236 2.97 -19.11 -19.30
C GLY A 236 3.39 -17.89 -20.12
N ILE A 237 4.16 -16.96 -19.53
CA ILE A 237 4.71 -15.78 -20.20
C ILE A 237 5.96 -16.22 -20.99
N LYS A 238 5.76 -16.70 -22.22
CA LYS A 238 6.83 -17.00 -23.19
C LYS A 238 7.00 -15.86 -24.19
#